data_AF-A0A8B5WT07-F1
#
_entry.id   AF-A0A8B5WT07-F1
#
_cell.length_a   1.000
_cell.length_b   1.000
_cell.length_c   1.000
_cell.angle_alpha   90.00
_cell.angle_beta   90.00
_cell.angle_gamma   90.00
#
_symmetry.space_group_name_H-M   'P 1'
#
loop_
_entity.id
_entity.type
_entity.pdbx_description
1 polymer ?
#
loop_
_entity_poly.entity_id
_entity_poly.type
_entity_poly.pdbx_seq_one_letter_code
_entity_poly.pdbx_strand_id
1 'polypeptide(L)'
;MMLRKSRFGWLAAGLLVAVAADATELPVCLTRAADETPRAAVMKIQPADEELLARLTYAEGRSTSFADDPRVYQGIAWGVMNRVRLSAVSASSRRQYGSGVAGVIFQPQQFNPAVSPRSAFAKDFLCPQHAARWRLAVDATLAARRGQENPLIQTAWERRRDLSLVVNFYYPQSPQARGPLAPWEGSRALRFIGDVPIDGGVLSAERIRFYRLARPPGDVRDEPTR
;
A
#
# COMPACT_ATOMS: atom_id res chain seq x y z
N MET A 1 -19.45 -68.21 -28.46
CA MET A 1 -18.06 -68.59 -28.81
C MET A 1 -17.34 -67.33 -29.29
N MET A 2 -16.25 -66.97 -28.59
CA MET A 2 -15.15 -66.06 -28.99
C MET A 2 -15.49 -64.63 -29.49
N LEU A 3 -15.28 -63.60 -28.66
CA LEU A 3 -14.06 -62.77 -28.58
C LEU A 3 -13.61 -62.15 -29.91
N ARG A 4 -13.73 -60.81 -30.03
CA ARG A 4 -12.54 -59.97 -30.26
C ARG A 4 -12.76 -58.54 -29.78
N LYS A 5 -11.98 -58.18 -28.76
CA LYS A 5 -11.78 -56.84 -28.22
C LYS A 5 -10.92 -56.04 -29.20
N SER A 6 -11.32 -54.81 -29.52
CA SER A 6 -10.40 -53.77 -29.97
C SER A 6 -10.58 -52.56 -29.08
N ARG A 7 -9.62 -52.37 -28.18
CA ARG A 7 -9.52 -51.21 -27.28
C ARG A 7 -8.93 -50.05 -28.10
N PHE A 8 -9.75 -49.07 -28.46
CA PHE A 8 -9.26 -47.76 -28.88
C PHE A 8 -9.10 -46.91 -27.63
N GLY A 9 -7.85 -46.82 -27.14
CA GLY A 9 -7.47 -45.87 -26.11
C GLY A 9 -7.44 -44.47 -26.71
N TRP A 10 -8.36 -43.62 -26.29
CA TRP A 10 -8.27 -42.18 -26.49
C TRP A 10 -7.55 -41.58 -25.29
N LEU A 11 -6.24 -41.34 -25.44
CA LEU A 11 -5.49 -40.46 -24.56
C LEU A 11 -5.88 -39.02 -24.91
N ALA A 12 -6.86 -38.47 -24.19
CA ALA A 12 -7.10 -37.04 -24.17
C ALA A 12 -5.98 -36.39 -23.33
N ALA A 13 -4.89 -36.00 -23.99
CA ALA A 13 -3.91 -35.10 -23.42
C ALA A 13 -4.54 -33.71 -23.34
N GLY A 14 -5.16 -33.39 -22.20
CA GLY A 14 -5.61 -32.05 -21.88
C GLY A 14 -4.41 -31.12 -21.77
N LEU A 15 -4.16 -30.33 -22.81
CA LEU A 15 -3.21 -29.23 -22.77
C LEU A 15 -3.79 -28.16 -21.84
N LEU A 16 -3.40 -28.18 -20.57
CA LEU A 16 -3.61 -27.07 -19.66
C LEU A 16 -2.78 -25.89 -20.17
N VAL A 17 -3.38 -25.05 -21.01
CA VAL A 17 -2.87 -23.71 -21.27
C VAL A 17 -3.09 -22.94 -19.98
N ALA A 18 -2.06 -22.94 -19.12
CA ALA A 18 -1.95 -21.97 -18.07
C ALA A 18 -1.79 -20.61 -18.76
N VAL A 19 -2.90 -19.88 -18.92
CA VAL A 19 -2.86 -18.45 -19.20
C VAL A 19 -2.29 -17.82 -17.94
N ALA A 20 -0.97 -17.64 -17.92
CA ALA A 20 -0.32 -16.78 -16.95
C ALA A 20 -0.87 -15.38 -17.19
N ALA A 21 -1.82 -14.96 -16.36
CA ALA A 21 -2.38 -13.63 -16.40
C ALA A 21 -1.28 -12.59 -16.17
N ASP A 22 -1.19 -11.71 -17.17
CA ASP A 22 -0.39 -10.50 -17.36
C ASP A 22 0.75 -10.22 -16.38
N ALA A 23 1.97 -10.26 -16.94
CA ALA A 23 3.06 -9.44 -16.45
C ALA A 23 2.50 -8.01 -16.29
N THR A 24 2.40 -7.51 -15.06
CA THR A 24 1.87 -6.18 -14.85
C THR A 24 2.72 -5.17 -15.62
N GLU A 25 2.21 -4.73 -16.77
CA GLU A 25 2.91 -3.81 -17.63
C GLU A 25 3.16 -2.52 -16.87
N LEU A 26 4.29 -1.88 -17.16
CA LEU A 26 4.55 -0.55 -16.61
C LEU A 26 3.44 0.40 -17.07
N PRO A 27 2.91 1.24 -16.17
CA PRO A 27 1.86 2.15 -16.55
C PRO A 27 2.48 3.25 -17.40
N VAL A 28 1.65 3.91 -18.22
CA VAL A 28 2.13 5.00 -19.08
C VAL A 28 2.78 6.09 -18.22
N CYS A 29 3.97 6.50 -18.63
CA CYS A 29 4.69 7.60 -18.01
C CYS A 29 3.96 8.92 -18.26
N LEU A 30 3.71 9.65 -17.18
CA LEU A 30 2.96 10.91 -17.22
C LEU A 30 3.93 12.09 -17.22
N THR A 31 3.73 13.00 -18.17
CA THR A 31 4.46 14.26 -18.24
C THR A 31 3.73 15.33 -17.46
N ARG A 32 4.46 16.24 -16.81
CA ARG A 32 3.90 17.42 -16.15
C ARG A 32 4.53 18.69 -16.69
N ALA A 33 3.75 19.77 -16.76
CA ALA A 33 4.31 21.11 -16.97
C ALA A 33 5.15 21.56 -15.74
N ALA A 34 6.01 22.56 -15.91
CA ALA A 34 6.95 23.00 -14.86
C ALA A 34 6.25 23.34 -13.52
N ASP A 35 5.15 24.10 -13.61
CA ASP A 35 4.37 24.57 -12.45
C ASP A 35 3.22 23.62 -12.06
N GLU A 36 3.09 22.49 -12.75
CA GLU A 36 2.03 21.52 -12.50
C GLU A 36 2.39 20.60 -11.33
N THR A 37 1.45 20.41 -10.40
CA THR A 37 1.63 19.46 -9.28
C THR A 37 1.55 18.01 -9.77
N PRO A 38 2.21 17.05 -9.09
CA PRO A 38 2.08 15.63 -9.46
C PRO A 38 0.63 15.15 -9.44
N ARG A 39 -0.16 15.62 -8.46
CA ARG A 39 -1.63 15.43 -8.42
C ARG A 39 -2.31 15.87 -9.71
N ALA A 40 -2.09 17.11 -10.14
CA ALA A 40 -2.75 17.64 -11.33
C ALA A 40 -2.39 16.83 -12.58
N ALA A 41 -1.11 16.45 -12.74
CA ALA A 41 -0.65 15.63 -13.85
C ALA A 41 -1.29 14.23 -13.85
N VAL A 42 -1.31 13.54 -12.71
CA VAL A 42 -1.87 12.17 -12.63
C VAL A 42 -3.39 12.14 -12.76
N MET A 43 -4.09 13.15 -12.25
CA MET A 43 -5.55 13.18 -12.29
C MET A 43 -6.13 13.46 -13.69
N LYS A 44 -5.32 13.92 -14.66
CA LYS A 44 -5.75 14.06 -16.07
C LYS A 44 -6.21 12.75 -16.68
N ILE A 45 -5.59 11.64 -16.29
CA ILE A 45 -5.94 10.31 -16.81
C ILE A 45 -7.02 9.60 -15.96
N GLN A 46 -7.46 10.22 -14.86
CA GLN A 46 -8.45 9.66 -13.92
C GLN A 46 -8.16 8.18 -13.60
N PRO A 47 -6.98 7.86 -13.03
CA PRO A 47 -6.57 6.48 -12.87
C PRO A 47 -7.51 5.75 -11.91
N ALA A 48 -7.63 4.43 -12.08
CA ALA A 48 -8.27 3.60 -11.09
C ALA A 48 -7.52 3.70 -9.74
N ASP A 49 -8.24 3.52 -8.63
CA ASP A 49 -7.67 3.58 -7.28
C ASP A 49 -6.51 2.58 -7.12
N GLU A 50 -6.58 1.42 -7.77
CA GLU A 50 -5.52 0.42 -7.84
C GLU A 50 -4.24 0.99 -8.46
N GLU A 51 -4.32 1.60 -9.64
CA GLU A 51 -3.15 2.18 -10.31
C GLU A 51 -2.59 3.34 -9.49
N LEU A 52 -3.47 4.20 -8.96
CA LEU A 52 -3.06 5.35 -8.16
C LEU A 52 -2.30 4.93 -6.89
N LEU A 53 -2.81 3.94 -6.17
CA LEU A 53 -2.16 3.39 -4.99
C LEU A 53 -0.86 2.65 -5.34
N ALA A 54 -0.81 1.93 -6.46
CA ALA A 54 0.41 1.27 -6.92
C ALA A 54 1.50 2.29 -7.30
N ARG A 55 1.15 3.38 -7.99
CA ARG A 55 2.07 4.50 -8.29
C ARG A 55 2.64 5.11 -7.01
N LEU A 56 1.79 5.37 -6.02
CA LEU A 56 2.26 5.87 -4.72
C LEU A 56 3.20 4.86 -4.05
N THR A 57 2.76 3.60 -3.93
CA THR A 57 3.50 2.54 -3.26
C THR A 57 4.86 2.30 -3.92
N TYR A 58 4.93 2.42 -5.26
CA TYR A 58 6.17 2.38 -6.02
C TYR A 58 7.13 3.51 -5.61
N ALA A 59 6.66 4.76 -5.66
CA ALA A 59 7.47 5.93 -5.37
C ALA A 59 7.92 5.98 -3.89
N GLU A 60 7.03 5.62 -2.98
CA GLU A 60 7.33 5.53 -1.55
C GLU A 60 8.33 4.39 -1.28
N GLY A 61 8.17 3.21 -1.91
CA GLY A 61 9.11 2.10 -1.81
C GLY A 61 10.52 2.49 -2.27
N ARG A 62 10.62 3.22 -3.38
CA ARG A 62 11.88 3.83 -3.86
C ARG A 62 12.49 4.79 -2.85
N SER A 63 11.66 5.54 -2.13
CA SER A 63 12.12 6.53 -1.16
C SER A 63 12.73 5.92 0.11
N THR A 64 12.51 4.63 0.37
CA THR A 64 12.99 3.95 1.59
C THR A 64 14.48 3.54 1.55
N SER A 65 15.11 3.58 0.37
CA SER A 65 16.41 2.93 0.10
C SER A 65 16.40 1.39 0.11
N PHE A 66 15.23 0.75 0.29
CA PHE A 66 15.05 -0.71 0.33
C PHE A 66 14.08 -1.21 -0.74
N ALA A 67 14.17 -0.63 -1.94
CA ALA A 67 13.21 -0.83 -3.03
C ALA A 67 13.17 -2.25 -3.63
N ASP A 68 14.06 -3.15 -3.21
CA ASP A 68 14.07 -4.55 -3.65
C ASP A 68 13.47 -5.51 -2.63
N ASP A 69 12.98 -5.00 -1.48
CA ASP A 69 12.30 -5.80 -0.46
C ASP A 69 10.78 -5.77 -0.66
N PRO A 70 10.11 -6.91 -0.93
CA PRO A 70 8.65 -6.96 -1.10
C PRO A 70 7.88 -6.47 0.13
N ARG A 71 8.40 -6.69 1.34
CA ARG A 71 7.73 -6.32 2.59
C ARG A 71 7.63 -4.81 2.76
N VAL A 72 8.55 -4.05 2.17
CA VAL A 72 8.51 -2.58 2.15
C VAL A 72 7.26 -2.09 1.42
N TYR A 73 7.01 -2.60 0.21
CA TYR A 73 5.82 -2.23 -0.56
C TYR A 73 4.53 -2.64 0.15
N GLN A 74 4.49 -3.84 0.73
CA GLN A 74 3.33 -4.30 1.50
C GLN A 74 3.08 -3.42 2.73
N GLY A 75 4.12 -3.11 3.51
CA GLY A 75 4.02 -2.24 4.68
C GLY A 75 3.49 -0.85 4.33
N ILE A 76 3.96 -0.28 3.22
CA ILE A 76 3.49 1.02 2.70
C ILE A 76 2.02 0.91 2.28
N ALA A 77 1.67 -0.05 1.42
CA ALA A 77 0.31 -0.21 0.92
C ALA A 77 -0.70 -0.41 2.06
N TRP A 78 -0.37 -1.24 3.05
CA TRP A 78 -1.19 -1.40 4.25
C TRP A 78 -1.28 -0.11 5.07
N GLY A 79 -0.17 0.60 5.29
CA GLY A 79 -0.17 1.89 5.98
C GLY A 79 -1.08 2.92 5.32
N VAL A 80 -1.06 3.02 3.99
CA VAL A 80 -1.98 3.90 3.22
C VAL A 80 -3.42 3.43 3.38
N MET A 81 -3.69 2.14 3.17
CA MET A 81 -5.04 1.60 3.23
C MET A 81 -5.65 1.64 4.64
N ASN A 82 -4.83 1.62 5.70
CA ASN A 82 -5.30 1.84 7.07
C ASN A 82 -5.89 3.24 7.23
N ARG A 83 -5.23 4.27 6.67
CA ARG A 83 -5.78 5.64 6.64
C ARG A 83 -7.09 5.69 5.86
N VAL A 84 -7.17 5.02 4.71
CA VAL A 84 -8.39 4.96 3.88
C VAL A 84 -9.56 4.34 4.65
N ARG A 85 -9.35 3.15 5.24
CA ARG A 85 -10.40 2.44 5.98
C ARG A 85 -10.83 3.18 7.24
N LEU A 86 -9.87 3.70 8.02
CA LEU A 86 -10.18 4.47 9.22
C LEU A 86 -10.97 5.74 8.86
N SER A 87 -10.58 6.42 7.77
CA SER A 87 -11.28 7.62 7.29
C SER A 87 -12.67 7.32 6.72
N ALA A 88 -12.94 6.09 6.26
CA ALA A 88 -14.27 5.70 5.82
C ALA A 88 -15.28 5.74 6.98
N VAL A 89 -14.85 5.43 8.21
CA VAL A 89 -15.71 5.29 9.40
C VAL A 89 -15.54 6.40 10.46
N SER A 90 -14.50 7.24 10.35
CA SER A 90 -14.20 8.32 11.30
C SER A 90 -14.14 9.66 10.56
N ALA A 91 -15.00 10.60 10.94
CA ALA A 91 -15.01 11.95 10.38
C ALA A 91 -13.74 12.73 10.78
N SER A 92 -13.22 12.51 11.97
CA SER A 92 -11.95 13.08 12.43
C SER A 92 -10.78 12.56 11.59
N SER A 93 -10.71 11.25 11.34
CA SER A 93 -9.69 10.65 10.48
C SER A 93 -9.83 11.12 9.04
N ARG A 94 -11.06 11.25 8.52
CA ARG A 94 -11.32 11.78 7.17
C ARG A 94 -10.83 13.21 6.98
N ARG A 95 -10.96 14.07 8.00
CA ARG A 95 -10.40 15.43 7.97
C ARG A 95 -8.88 15.43 7.99
N GLN A 96 -8.29 14.53 8.79
CA GLN A 96 -6.85 14.45 8.96
C GLN A 96 -6.15 13.86 7.74
N TYR A 97 -6.65 12.74 7.24
CA TYR A 97 -6.00 11.93 6.21
C TYR A 97 -6.64 12.08 4.84
N GLY A 98 -7.87 12.56 4.71
CA GLY A 98 -8.60 12.60 3.44
C GLY A 98 -9.61 11.45 3.29
N SER A 99 -10.42 11.49 2.22
CA SER A 99 -11.49 10.50 1.96
C SER A 99 -11.20 9.68 0.70
N GLY A 100 -11.29 8.36 0.80
CA GLY A 100 -10.96 7.44 -0.30
C GLY A 100 -9.46 7.40 -0.60
N VAL A 101 -9.05 6.60 -1.59
CA VAL A 101 -7.64 6.42 -1.95
C VAL A 101 -7.05 7.74 -2.43
N ALA A 102 -7.65 8.39 -3.44
CA ALA A 102 -7.16 9.68 -3.93
C ALA A 102 -7.11 10.76 -2.85
N GLY A 103 -8.12 10.84 -1.98
CA GLY A 103 -8.13 11.80 -0.88
C GLY A 103 -6.96 11.57 0.07
N VAL A 104 -6.65 10.31 0.41
CA VAL A 104 -5.51 9.96 1.27
C VAL A 104 -4.16 10.27 0.63
N ILE A 105 -4.01 9.91 -0.64
CA ILE A 105 -2.74 10.08 -1.37
C ILE A 105 -2.41 11.56 -1.59
N PHE A 106 -3.43 12.39 -1.84
CA PHE A 106 -3.24 13.81 -2.14
C PHE A 106 -3.45 14.75 -0.96
N GLN A 107 -3.77 14.22 0.21
CA GLN A 107 -3.91 15.03 1.41
C GLN A 107 -2.57 15.74 1.70
N PRO A 108 -2.58 17.06 1.96
CA PRO A 108 -1.37 17.81 2.21
C PRO A 108 -0.51 17.16 3.31
N GLN A 109 0.81 17.18 3.10
CA GLN A 109 1.81 16.68 4.06
C GLN A 109 1.78 15.16 4.32
N GLN A 110 0.97 14.37 3.59
CA GLN A 110 0.98 12.91 3.74
C GLN A 110 2.09 12.24 2.93
N PHE A 111 2.18 12.54 1.63
CA PHE A 111 3.03 11.82 0.68
C PHE A 111 3.74 12.77 -0.29
N ASN A 112 5.00 13.09 0.00
CA ASN A 112 5.80 14.00 -0.82
C ASN A 112 5.81 13.68 -2.32
N PRO A 113 5.94 12.42 -2.79
CA PRO A 113 5.90 12.09 -4.21
C PRO A 113 4.62 12.53 -4.92
N ALA A 114 3.48 12.46 -4.24
CA ALA A 114 2.17 12.75 -4.82
C ALA A 114 1.76 14.24 -4.72
N VAL A 115 2.27 14.97 -3.73
CA VAL A 115 1.80 16.34 -3.44
C VAL A 115 2.83 17.43 -3.72
N SER A 116 4.14 17.13 -3.65
CA SER A 116 5.18 18.14 -3.77
C SER A 116 5.80 18.16 -5.17
N PRO A 117 5.73 19.28 -5.91
CA PRO A 117 6.44 19.46 -7.17
C PRO A 117 7.97 19.33 -7.05
N ARG A 118 8.50 19.53 -5.84
CA ARG A 118 9.94 19.50 -5.55
C ARG A 118 10.43 18.15 -5.02
N SER A 119 9.53 17.18 -4.84
CA SER A 119 9.95 15.85 -4.37
C SER A 119 10.84 15.18 -5.42
N ALA A 120 11.99 14.67 -4.98
CA ALA A 120 12.88 13.88 -5.83
C ALA A 120 12.17 12.63 -6.40
N PHE A 121 11.19 12.09 -5.67
CA PHE A 121 10.43 10.89 -6.05
C PHE A 121 9.12 11.18 -6.78
N ALA A 122 8.81 12.45 -7.08
CA ALA A 122 7.64 12.78 -7.91
C ALA A 122 7.74 12.17 -9.32
N LYS A 123 8.97 12.00 -9.83
CA LYS A 123 9.22 11.32 -11.12
C LYS A 123 8.84 9.85 -11.05
N ASP A 124 9.20 9.14 -9.98
CA ASP A 124 8.84 7.73 -9.78
C ASP A 124 7.32 7.54 -9.65
N PHE A 125 6.61 8.51 -9.05
CA PHE A 125 5.14 8.48 -8.96
C PHE A 125 4.46 8.62 -10.33
N LEU A 126 4.99 9.52 -11.18
CA LEU A 126 4.44 9.80 -12.51
C LEU A 126 4.89 8.80 -13.58
N CYS A 127 6.07 8.20 -13.42
CA CYS A 127 6.68 7.31 -14.40
C CYS A 127 7.46 6.20 -13.69
N PRO A 128 6.79 5.11 -13.24
CA PRO A 128 7.46 3.90 -12.83
C PRO A 128 8.27 3.31 -14.01
N GLN A 129 9.55 3.02 -13.80
CA GLN A 129 10.46 2.57 -14.87
C GLN A 129 11.01 1.15 -14.67
N HIS A 130 10.91 0.61 -13.46
CA HIS A 130 11.46 -0.71 -13.14
C HIS A 130 10.34 -1.74 -12.97
N ALA A 131 10.17 -2.61 -13.96
CA ALA A 131 9.07 -3.58 -14.03
C ALA A 131 9.00 -4.52 -12.81
N ALA A 132 10.14 -5.01 -12.31
CA ALA A 132 10.16 -5.87 -11.12
C ALA A 132 9.60 -5.16 -9.88
N ARG A 133 10.05 -3.91 -9.63
CA ARG A 133 9.59 -3.10 -8.50
C ARG A 133 8.15 -2.63 -8.66
N TRP A 134 7.73 -2.37 -9.90
CA TRP A 134 6.33 -2.06 -10.22
C TRP A 134 5.41 -3.22 -9.84
N ARG A 135 5.80 -4.45 -10.19
CA ARG A 135 5.08 -5.65 -9.79
C ARG A 135 4.93 -5.77 -8.28
N LEU A 136 6.01 -5.56 -7.53
CA LEU A 136 5.96 -5.54 -6.06
C LEU A 136 4.95 -4.51 -5.52
N ALA A 137 4.91 -3.31 -6.10
CA ALA A 137 3.97 -2.27 -5.70
C ALA A 137 2.51 -2.63 -6.04
N VAL A 138 2.28 -3.26 -7.19
CA VAL A 138 0.94 -3.72 -7.61
C VAL A 138 0.47 -4.86 -6.73
N ASP A 139 1.29 -5.88 -6.50
CA ASP A 139 0.94 -7.03 -5.66
C ASP A 139 0.60 -6.59 -4.24
N ALA A 140 1.44 -5.73 -3.65
CA ALA A 140 1.20 -5.11 -2.36
C ALA A 140 -0.10 -4.30 -2.32
N THR A 141 -0.37 -3.52 -3.36
CA THR A 141 -1.58 -2.71 -3.50
C THR A 141 -2.82 -3.57 -3.55
N LEU A 142 -2.84 -4.59 -4.40
CA LEU A 142 -3.97 -5.51 -4.55
C LEU A 142 -4.24 -6.27 -3.24
N ALA A 143 -3.20 -6.75 -2.57
CA ALA A 143 -3.32 -7.39 -1.26
C ALA A 143 -3.91 -6.43 -0.21
N ALA A 144 -3.32 -5.25 -0.05
CA ALA A 144 -3.78 -4.25 0.91
C ALA A 144 -5.20 -3.75 0.61
N ARG A 145 -5.61 -3.71 -0.67
CA ARG A 145 -6.97 -3.33 -1.08
C ARG A 145 -8.01 -4.40 -0.78
N ARG A 146 -7.70 -5.68 -0.97
CA ARG A 146 -8.57 -6.79 -0.54
C ARG A 146 -8.88 -6.71 0.94
N GLY A 147 -7.92 -6.25 1.76
CA GLY A 147 -8.15 -5.97 3.17
C GLY A 147 -8.14 -7.18 4.09
N GLN A 148 -7.91 -8.37 3.54
CA GLN A 148 -7.83 -9.61 4.29
C GLN A 148 -6.51 -9.67 5.06
N GLU A 149 -6.57 -10.13 6.32
CA GLU A 149 -5.40 -10.46 7.14
C GLU A 149 -4.40 -9.29 7.29
N ASN A 150 -4.90 -8.10 7.57
CA ASN A 150 -4.06 -6.92 7.76
C ASN A 150 -3.00 -7.15 8.87
N PRO A 151 -1.69 -7.19 8.53
CA PRO A 151 -0.64 -7.55 9.48
C PRO A 151 -0.42 -6.52 10.59
N LEU A 152 -1.00 -5.31 10.44
CA LEU A 152 -0.85 -4.20 11.38
C LEU A 152 -1.92 -4.18 12.47
N ILE A 153 -2.92 -5.06 12.39
CA ILE A 153 -3.94 -5.27 13.43
C ILE A 153 -3.35 -6.11 14.56
N GLN A 154 -3.19 -5.53 15.75
CA GLN A 154 -2.55 -6.22 16.90
C GLN A 154 -3.36 -6.14 18.20
N THR A 155 -4.19 -5.12 18.38
CA THR A 155 -4.94 -4.90 19.62
C THR A 155 -6.32 -5.54 19.56
N ALA A 156 -6.94 -5.77 20.72
CA ALA A 156 -8.30 -6.30 20.80
C ALA A 156 -9.33 -5.36 20.15
N TRP A 157 -9.14 -4.03 20.24
CA TRP A 157 -10.02 -3.06 19.59
C TRP A 157 -9.92 -3.17 18.06
N GLU A 158 -8.70 -3.24 17.52
CA GLU A 158 -8.44 -3.35 16.08
C GLU A 158 -9.05 -4.63 15.52
N ARG A 159 -8.84 -5.77 16.19
CA ARG A 159 -9.40 -7.07 15.77
C ARG A 159 -10.93 -7.10 15.75
N ARG A 160 -11.57 -6.53 16.77
CA ARG A 160 -13.06 -6.53 16.85
C ARG A 160 -13.71 -5.71 15.73
N ARG A 161 -12.98 -4.79 15.12
CA ARG A 161 -13.50 -3.87 14.11
C ARG A 161 -12.95 -4.08 12.71
N ASP A 162 -11.99 -4.98 12.58
CA ASP A 162 -11.20 -5.14 11.36
C ASP A 162 -10.62 -3.80 10.86
N LEU A 163 -10.10 -3.00 11.80
CA LEU A 163 -9.51 -1.70 11.54
C LEU A 163 -8.14 -1.62 12.21
N SER A 164 -7.13 -1.15 11.50
CA SER A 164 -5.82 -0.87 12.06
C SER A 164 -5.72 0.59 12.50
N LEU A 165 -5.14 0.82 13.68
CA LEU A 165 -4.79 2.15 14.18
C LEU A 165 -3.36 2.55 13.79
N VAL A 166 -2.64 1.72 13.02
CA VAL A 166 -1.32 2.03 12.48
C VAL A 166 -1.47 2.90 11.24
N VAL A 167 -1.32 4.20 11.44
CA VAL A 167 -1.61 5.24 10.44
C VAL A 167 -0.44 6.19 10.19
N ASN A 168 0.66 6.07 10.94
CA ASN A 168 1.87 6.84 10.72
C ASN A 168 3.03 5.90 10.44
N PHE A 169 3.84 6.24 9.44
CA PHE A 169 5.05 5.50 9.11
C PHE A 169 6.15 6.44 8.66
N TYR A 170 7.39 6.04 8.91
CA TYR A 170 8.59 6.83 8.68
C TYR A 170 9.70 5.94 8.14
N TYR A 171 10.57 6.47 7.28
CA TYR A 171 11.65 5.73 6.64
C TYR A 171 13.00 6.25 7.13
N PRO A 172 13.63 5.61 8.14
CA PRO A 172 14.86 6.12 8.76
C PRO A 172 16.02 6.28 7.78
N GLN A 173 16.11 5.41 6.79
CA GLN A 173 17.21 5.36 5.81
C GLN A 173 16.85 6.06 4.49
N SER A 174 15.72 6.79 4.45
CA SER A 174 15.38 7.58 3.28
C SER A 174 16.38 8.72 3.10
N PRO A 175 16.78 9.06 1.86
CA PRO A 175 17.54 10.28 1.59
C PRO A 175 16.82 11.57 2.02
N GLN A 176 15.50 11.50 2.26
CA GLN A 176 14.70 12.62 2.76
C GLN A 176 14.54 12.62 4.29
N ALA A 177 15.09 11.62 4.98
CA ALA A 177 15.03 11.54 6.43
C ALA A 177 15.88 12.65 7.06
N ARG A 178 15.40 13.21 8.17
CA ARG A 178 16.11 14.21 8.98
C ARG A 178 16.89 13.57 10.14
N GLY A 179 16.84 12.24 10.25
CA GLY A 179 17.42 11.46 11.32
C GLY A 179 16.77 10.07 11.41
N PRO A 180 17.20 9.23 12.36
CA PRO A 180 16.71 7.87 12.48
C PRO A 180 15.27 7.77 13.04
N LEU A 181 14.78 8.83 13.69
CA LEU A 181 13.48 8.86 14.36
C LEU A 181 12.51 9.79 13.63
N ALA A 182 11.23 9.43 13.67
CA ALA A 182 10.20 10.28 13.08
C ALA A 182 10.06 11.59 13.88
N PRO A 183 9.64 12.70 13.26
CA PRO A 183 9.41 13.96 13.97
C PRO A 183 8.41 13.89 15.13
N TRP A 184 7.53 12.88 15.13
CA TRP A 184 6.53 12.62 16.16
C TRP A 184 6.93 11.51 17.13
N GLU A 185 8.18 11.06 17.13
CA GLU A 185 8.71 10.13 18.11
C GLU A 185 8.49 10.67 19.54
N GLY A 186 8.09 9.81 20.47
CA GLY A 186 7.76 10.22 21.85
C GLY A 186 6.44 10.99 22.03
N SER A 187 5.68 11.25 20.96
CA SER A 187 4.35 11.86 21.06
C SER A 187 3.40 11.03 21.95
N ARG A 188 2.53 11.70 22.72
CA ARG A 188 1.48 11.02 23.49
C ARG A 188 0.36 10.46 22.60
N ALA A 189 0.22 10.98 21.39
CA ALA A 189 -0.83 10.58 20.44
C ALA A 189 -0.46 9.31 19.66
N LEU A 190 0.83 8.96 19.59
CA LEU A 190 1.35 7.87 18.77
C LEU A 190 2.20 6.92 19.59
N ARG A 191 2.16 5.64 19.23
CA ARG A 191 2.98 4.58 19.82
C ARG A 191 3.75 3.87 18.72
N PHE A 192 5.07 3.90 18.79
CA PHE A 192 5.92 3.07 17.95
C PHE A 192 5.64 1.59 18.26
N ILE A 193 5.55 0.75 17.22
CA ILE A 193 5.12 -0.65 17.36
C ILE A 193 6.23 -1.67 17.17
N GLY A 194 7.47 -1.24 16.94
CA GLY A 194 8.58 -2.15 16.68
C GLY A 194 8.54 -2.74 15.26
N ASP A 195 9.17 -3.90 15.14
CA ASP A 195 9.18 -4.71 13.93
C ASP A 195 7.82 -5.37 13.71
N VAL A 196 7.44 -5.57 12.44
CA VAL A 196 6.11 -6.06 12.07
C VAL A 196 6.21 -7.35 11.27
N PRO A 197 5.44 -8.41 11.59
CA PRO A 197 5.35 -9.59 10.74
C PRO A 197 4.59 -9.25 9.45
N ILE A 198 5.23 -9.41 8.29
CA ILE A 198 4.64 -9.17 6.96
C ILE A 198 5.14 -10.26 6.01
N ASP A 199 4.22 -10.87 5.27
CA ASP A 199 4.50 -11.87 4.22
C ASP A 199 5.30 -13.09 4.71
N GLY A 200 4.94 -13.65 5.86
CA GLY A 200 5.67 -14.77 6.47
C GLY A 200 7.08 -14.42 6.98
N GLY A 201 7.52 -13.16 6.83
CA GLY A 201 8.76 -12.63 7.37
C GLY A 201 8.53 -11.49 8.36
N VAL A 202 9.61 -10.80 8.70
CA VAL A 202 9.58 -9.61 9.55
C VAL A 202 10.09 -8.40 8.78
N LEU A 203 9.33 -7.31 8.80
CA LEU A 203 9.75 -6.00 8.35
C LEU A 203 10.34 -5.22 9.52
N SER A 204 11.65 -4.96 9.45
CA SER A 204 12.37 -4.23 10.49
C SER A 204 12.02 -2.75 10.52
N ALA A 205 11.96 -2.20 11.74
CA ALA A 205 11.81 -0.78 12.01
C ALA A 205 12.97 0.08 11.50
N GLU A 206 14.13 -0.50 11.19
CA GLU A 206 15.22 0.21 10.51
C GLU A 206 14.84 0.62 9.07
N ARG A 207 13.90 -0.13 8.46
CA ARG A 207 13.41 0.13 7.09
C ARG A 207 12.17 1.01 7.11
N ILE A 208 11.16 0.61 7.90
CA ILE A 208 9.94 1.39 8.10
C ILE A 208 9.55 1.35 9.57
N ARG A 209 9.55 2.53 10.22
CA ARG A 209 9.01 2.69 11.57
C ARG A 209 7.52 2.92 11.49
N PHE A 210 6.72 2.03 12.04
CA PHE A 210 5.27 2.18 12.14
C PHE A 210 4.83 2.74 13.49
N TYR A 211 3.79 3.56 13.47
CA TYR A 211 3.22 4.18 14.66
C TYR A 211 1.71 4.05 14.66
N ARG A 212 1.19 3.58 15.80
CA ARG A 212 -0.23 3.38 16.10
C ARG A 212 -0.79 4.58 16.84
N LEU A 213 -2.04 4.97 16.59
CA LEU A 213 -2.76 5.89 17.46
C LEU A 213 -2.82 5.31 18.88
N ALA A 214 -2.45 6.12 19.88
CA ALA A 214 -2.46 5.70 21.28
C ALA A 214 -3.88 5.41 21.80
N ARG A 215 -4.90 6.00 21.16
CA ARG A 215 -6.32 5.76 21.42
C ARG A 215 -7.07 5.73 20.08
N PRO A 216 -8.14 4.93 19.96
CA PRO A 216 -9.03 5.01 18.80
C PRO A 216 -9.63 6.41 18.63
N PRO A 217 -10.00 6.82 17.41
CA PRO A 217 -10.73 8.07 17.21
C PRO A 217 -12.05 8.03 17.98
N GLY A 218 -12.33 9.06 18.77
CA GLY A 218 -13.51 9.10 19.65
C GLY A 218 -14.85 9.14 18.91
N ASP A 219 -14.84 9.41 17.61
CA ASP A 219 -16.02 9.39 16.75
C ASP A 219 -16.29 8.03 16.11
N VAL A 220 -15.42 7.03 16.32
CA VAL A 220 -15.69 5.63 15.99
C VAL A 220 -16.38 4.99 17.19
N ARG A 221 -17.72 5.04 17.19
CA ARG A 221 -18.53 4.45 18.27
C ARG A 221 -18.30 2.94 18.38
N ASP A 222 -18.47 2.39 19.57
CA ASP A 222 -18.77 0.96 19.71
C ASP A 222 -20.17 0.74 19.14
N GLU A 223 -20.31 -0.16 18.16
CA GLU A 223 -21.64 -0.74 17.94
C GLU A 223 -22.02 -1.48 19.22
N PRO A 224 -23.23 -1.27 19.77
CA PRO A 224 -23.72 -2.13 20.83
C PRO A 224 -23.75 -3.55 20.26
N THR A 225 -23.02 -4.47 20.88
CA THR A 225 -23.21 -5.90 20.67
C THR A 225 -24.69 -6.20 20.84
N ARG A 226 -25.35 -6.61 19.75
CA ARG A 226 -26.69 -7.20 19.80
C ARG A 226 -26.62 -8.57 20.46
#